data_AF-A0A9D8K594-F1
#
_entry.id   AF-A0A9D8K594-F1
#
_cell.length_a   1.000
_cell.length_b   1.000
_cell.length_c   1.000
_cell.angle_alpha   90.00
_cell.angle_beta   90.00
_cell.angle_gamma   90.00
#
_symmetry.space_group_name_H-M   'P 1'
#
loop_
_entity.id
_entity.type
_entity.pdbx_description
1 polymer ?
#
loop_
_entity_poly.entity_id
_entity_poly.type
_entity_poly.pdbx_seq_one_letter_code
_entity_poly.pdbx_strand_id
1 'polypeptide(L)'
;MNFDAAVEEKIRAAMQEGVFDNLPGKGKPLRLDDNPHEPEAWRLAHKILCDHGYTLPWIDERKQIEEAIEAAFKTLAQAHRETHRAKEPDVWAQAEWRRATNAFATAAKKLNQRIRDYNLQAPSLTFHRALIDAEKEIARLS
;
A
#
# COMPACT_ATOMS: atom_id res chain seq x y z
N MET A 1 43.63 21.99 8.38
CA MET A 1 44.09 20.83 7.58
C MET A 1 42.88 20.24 6.90
N ASN A 2 42.89 20.14 5.58
CA ASN A 2 41.74 19.71 4.80
C ASN A 2 41.72 18.18 4.74
N PHE A 3 40.93 17.54 5.62
CA PHE A 3 40.90 16.09 5.77
C PHE A 3 40.50 15.38 4.47
N ASP A 4 39.65 16.01 3.65
CA ASP A 4 39.22 15.48 2.36
C ASP A 4 40.40 15.24 1.41
N ALA A 5 41.37 16.17 1.37
CA ALA A 5 42.53 16.04 0.51
C ALA A 5 43.45 14.88 0.92
N ALA A 6 43.58 14.63 2.23
CA ALA A 6 44.38 13.52 2.76
C ALA A 6 43.70 12.16 2.58
N VAL A 7 42.37 12.12 2.64
CA VAL A 7 41.57 10.91 2.36
C VAL A 7 41.65 10.56 0.87
N GLU A 8 41.50 11.55 -0.01
CA GLU A 8 41.57 11.38 -1.45
C GLU A 8 42.94 10.85 -1.92
N GLU A 9 44.03 11.37 -1.35
CA GLU A 9 45.40 10.91 -1.66
C GLU A 9 45.59 9.43 -1.27
N LYS A 10 45.04 9.01 -0.12
CA LYS A 10 45.07 7.62 0.33
C LYS A 10 44.24 6.69 -0.56
N ILE A 11 43.05 7.14 -0.98
CA ILE A 11 42.19 6.36 -1.89
C ILE A 11 42.93 6.17 -3.22
N ARG A 12 43.55 7.23 -3.76
CA ARG A 12 44.30 7.17 -5.02
C ARG A 12 45.51 6.24 -4.95
N ALA A 13 46.27 6.29 -3.86
CA ALA A 13 47.38 5.36 -3.63
C ALA A 13 46.89 3.90 -3.58
N ALA A 14 45.80 3.62 -2.86
CA ALA A 14 45.20 2.29 -2.79
C ALA A 14 44.65 1.79 -4.14
N MET A 15 44.15 2.69 -5.00
CA MET A 15 43.77 2.37 -6.38
C MET A 15 44.99 2.02 -7.24
N GLN A 16 46.09 2.74 -7.11
CA GLN A 16 47.34 2.48 -7.86
C GLN A 16 48.01 1.17 -7.43
N GLU A 17 47.94 0.83 -6.14
CA GLU A 17 48.45 -0.43 -5.58
C GLU A 17 47.56 -1.64 -5.91
N GLY A 18 46.43 -1.44 -6.60
CA GLY A 18 45.51 -2.53 -6.95
C GLY A 18 44.80 -3.14 -5.74
N VAL A 19 44.73 -2.43 -4.61
CA VAL A 19 44.06 -2.91 -3.39
C VAL A 19 42.58 -3.21 -3.64
N PHE A 20 41.95 -2.50 -4.57
CA PHE A 20 40.57 -2.72 -4.99
C PHE A 20 40.43 -3.77 -6.11
N ASP A 21 41.52 -4.37 -6.59
CA ASP A 21 41.46 -5.24 -7.76
C ASP A 21 40.88 -6.62 -7.51
N ASN A 22 40.93 -7.08 -6.26
CA ASN A 22 40.45 -8.41 -5.87
C ASN A 22 39.36 -8.34 -4.79
N LEU A 23 38.53 -7.29 -4.82
CA LEU A 23 37.43 -7.16 -3.86
C LEU A 23 36.43 -8.31 -4.03
N PRO A 24 35.93 -8.88 -2.92
CA PRO A 24 34.85 -9.85 -2.97
C PRO A 24 33.63 -9.22 -3.64
N GLY A 25 33.21 -9.78 -4.78
CA GLY A 25 32.08 -9.29 -5.57
C GLY A 25 32.43 -8.40 -6.76
N LYS A 26 33.71 -8.07 -7.00
CA LYS A 26 34.14 -7.30 -8.19
C LYS A 26 33.73 -8.03 -9.48
N GLY A 27 33.01 -7.32 -10.36
CA GLY A 27 32.54 -7.85 -11.65
C GLY A 27 31.34 -8.80 -11.58
N LYS A 28 30.82 -9.10 -10.38
CA LYS A 28 29.57 -9.86 -10.22
C LYS A 28 28.38 -8.90 -10.23
N PRO A 29 27.21 -9.31 -10.74
CA PRO A 29 25.99 -8.53 -10.60
C PRO A 29 25.75 -8.18 -9.13
N LEU A 30 25.38 -6.92 -8.87
CA LEU A 30 24.97 -6.49 -7.55
C LEU A 30 23.73 -7.31 -7.12
N ARG A 31 23.75 -7.86 -5.90
CA ARG A 31 22.58 -8.45 -5.27
C ARG A 31 21.71 -7.31 -4.75
N LEU A 32 20.74 -6.89 -5.56
CA LEU A 32 19.79 -5.82 -5.23
C LEU A 32 18.55 -6.36 -4.48
N ASP A 33 18.44 -7.67 -4.40
CA ASP A 33 17.35 -8.47 -3.87
C ASP A 33 17.35 -8.56 -2.33
N ASP A 34 18.50 -8.32 -1.69
CA ASP A 34 18.56 -8.20 -0.22
C ASP A 34 18.41 -6.73 0.18
N ASN A 35 17.24 -6.37 0.71
CA ASN A 35 17.05 -5.09 1.39
C ASN A 35 17.50 -5.24 2.86
N PRO A 36 18.66 -4.68 3.28
CA PRO A 36 19.15 -4.81 4.66
C PRO A 36 18.28 -4.10 5.69
N HIS A 37 17.34 -3.25 5.26
CA HIS A 37 16.35 -2.60 6.12
C HIS A 37 15.02 -3.37 6.21
N GLU A 38 14.89 -4.47 5.47
CA GLU A 38 13.70 -5.32 5.55
C GLU A 38 13.79 -6.22 6.79
N PRO A 39 12.74 -6.26 7.63
CA PRO A 39 12.72 -7.14 8.80
C PRO A 39 12.90 -8.60 8.37
N GLU A 40 13.64 -9.38 9.15
CA GLU A 40 14.06 -10.74 8.80
C GLU A 40 12.88 -11.69 8.47
N ALA A 41 11.74 -11.51 9.14
CA ALA A 41 10.50 -12.23 8.86
C ALA A 41 9.97 -12.01 7.43
N TRP A 42 10.25 -10.85 6.84
CA TRP A 42 9.80 -10.46 5.50
C TRP A 42 10.77 -10.86 4.40
N ARG A 43 12.07 -10.92 4.71
CA ARG A 43 13.11 -11.28 3.75
C ARG A 43 12.85 -12.63 3.07
N LEU A 44 12.41 -13.62 3.84
CA LEU A 44 12.08 -14.95 3.30
C LEU A 44 10.80 -14.93 2.47
N ALA A 45 9.75 -14.26 2.96
CA ALA A 45 8.49 -14.14 2.22
C ALA A 45 8.72 -13.41 0.90
N HIS A 46 9.35 -12.24 0.89
CA HIS A 46 9.56 -11.44 -0.30
C HIS A 46 10.46 -12.13 -1.33
N LYS A 47 11.54 -12.78 -0.86
CA LYS A 47 12.47 -13.55 -1.70
C LYS A 47 11.79 -14.73 -2.40
N ILE A 48 11.00 -15.53 -1.69
CA ILE A 48 10.25 -16.65 -2.29
C ILE A 48 9.31 -16.17 -3.41
N LEU A 49 8.78 -14.95 -3.33
CA LEU A 49 7.80 -14.44 -4.28
C LEU A 49 8.43 -13.84 -5.52
N CYS A 50 9.48 -13.05 -5.33
CA CYS A 50 10.28 -12.53 -6.42
C CYS A 50 10.91 -13.68 -7.23
N ASP A 51 11.41 -14.72 -6.54
CA ASP A 51 12.09 -15.86 -7.18
C ASP A 51 11.17 -16.70 -8.10
N HIS A 52 9.85 -16.70 -7.85
CA HIS A 52 8.91 -17.48 -8.68
C HIS A 52 8.13 -16.62 -9.70
N GLY A 53 8.38 -15.31 -9.78
CA GLY A 53 7.66 -14.42 -10.70
C GLY A 53 6.16 -14.26 -10.39
N TYR A 54 5.71 -14.70 -9.20
CA TYR A 54 4.31 -14.61 -8.77
C TYR A 54 4.10 -13.38 -7.90
N THR A 55 3.30 -12.44 -8.38
CA THR A 55 2.57 -11.52 -7.50
C THR A 55 1.62 -12.38 -6.68
N LEU A 56 1.74 -12.42 -5.35
CA LEU A 56 0.85 -13.25 -4.54
C LEU A 56 -0.61 -12.88 -4.82
N PRO A 57 -1.53 -13.86 -4.94
CA PRO A 57 -2.94 -13.59 -5.20
C PRO A 57 -3.55 -12.55 -4.25
N TRP A 58 -3.11 -12.51 -3.00
CA TRP A 58 -3.57 -11.52 -2.02
C TRP A 58 -3.05 -10.10 -2.28
N ILE A 59 -1.92 -9.91 -2.98
CA ILE A 59 -1.41 -8.57 -3.34
C ILE A 59 -2.33 -7.92 -4.37
N ASP A 60 -2.74 -8.67 -5.40
CA ASP A 60 -3.67 -8.17 -6.40
C ASP A 60 -5.07 -7.97 -5.81
N GLU A 61 -5.56 -8.92 -5.01
CA GLU A 61 -6.83 -8.80 -4.29
C GLU A 61 -6.83 -7.56 -3.36
N ARG A 62 -5.72 -7.28 -2.68
CA ARG A 62 -5.57 -6.06 -1.87
C ARG A 62 -5.77 -4.81 -2.72
N LYS A 63 -5.10 -4.71 -3.87
CA LYS A 63 -5.22 -3.57 -4.76
C LYS A 63 -6.67 -3.39 -5.23
N GLN A 64 -7.32 -4.48 -5.65
CA GLN A 64 -8.72 -4.44 -6.07
C GLN A 64 -9.68 -4.05 -4.93
N ILE A 65 -9.42 -4.48 -3.70
CA ILE A 65 -10.19 -4.05 -2.52
C ILE A 65 -9.99 -2.55 -2.29
N GLU A 66 -8.76 -2.05 -2.36
CA GLU A 66 -8.45 -0.63 -2.17
C GLU A 66 -9.14 0.25 -3.23
N GLU A 67 -9.08 -0.13 -4.51
CA GLU A 67 -9.77 0.57 -5.60
C GLU A 67 -11.30 0.56 -5.42
N ALA A 68 -11.88 -0.57 -5.00
CA ALA A 68 -13.31 -0.69 -4.78
C ALA A 68 -13.79 0.11 -3.55
N ILE A 69 -12.96 0.18 -2.51
CA ILE A 69 -13.18 1.07 -1.36
C ILE A 69 -13.19 2.52 -1.83
N GLU A 70 -12.15 2.96 -2.54
CA GLU A 70 -12.03 4.33 -3.04
C GLU A 70 -13.25 4.71 -3.89
N ALA A 71 -13.65 3.83 -4.81
CA ALA A 71 -14.83 4.04 -5.64
C ALA A 71 -16.12 4.21 -4.81
N ALA A 72 -16.35 3.35 -3.82
CA ALA A 72 -17.53 3.41 -2.96
C ALA A 72 -17.59 4.73 -2.15
N PHE A 73 -16.46 5.14 -1.57
CA PHE A 73 -16.36 6.41 -0.84
C PHE A 73 -16.52 7.62 -1.76
N LYS A 74 -15.94 7.57 -2.97
CA LYS A 74 -16.08 8.64 -3.96
C LYS A 74 -17.54 8.85 -4.36
N THR A 75 -18.27 7.77 -4.65
CA THR A 75 -19.70 7.84 -4.96
C THR A 75 -20.50 8.42 -3.79
N LEU A 76 -20.24 7.98 -2.56
CA LEU A 76 -20.90 8.52 -1.37
C LEU A 76 -20.63 10.02 -1.19
N ALA A 77 -19.37 10.45 -1.35
CA ALA A 77 -18.98 11.85 -1.21
C ALA A 77 -19.58 12.74 -2.33
N GLN A 78 -19.70 12.23 -3.55
CA GLN A 78 -20.37 12.93 -4.66
C GLN A 78 -21.85 13.13 -4.36
N ALA A 79 -22.55 12.06 -3.97
CA ALA A 79 -23.96 12.13 -3.59
C ALA A 79 -24.18 13.10 -2.42
N HIS A 80 -23.29 13.10 -1.42
CA HIS A 80 -23.34 14.06 -0.32
C HIS A 80 -23.24 15.51 -0.83
N ARG A 81 -22.25 15.82 -1.67
CA ARG A 81 -22.06 17.17 -2.23
C ARG A 81 -23.25 17.64 -3.07
N GLU A 82 -23.87 16.75 -3.83
CA GLU A 82 -25.01 17.08 -4.69
C GLU A 82 -26.27 17.35 -3.86
N THR A 83 -26.53 16.50 -2.87
CA THR A 83 -27.74 16.55 -2.03
C THR A 83 -27.68 17.64 -0.96
N HIS A 84 -26.48 18.00 -0.48
CA HIS A 84 -26.26 19.03 0.55
C HIS A 84 -25.74 20.35 -0.03
N ARG A 85 -25.97 20.60 -1.32
CA ARG A 85 -25.60 21.86 -1.97
C ARG A 85 -26.43 23.04 -1.46
N ALA A 86 -27.70 22.80 -1.14
CA ALA A 86 -28.60 23.79 -0.58
C ALA A 86 -28.71 23.62 0.94
N LYS A 87 -29.00 24.72 1.65
CA LYS A 87 -29.18 24.72 3.11
C LYS A 87 -30.32 23.80 3.56
N GLU A 88 -31.34 23.64 2.72
CA GLU A 88 -32.48 22.76 2.93
C GLU A 88 -32.58 21.79 1.75
N PRO A 89 -32.25 20.51 1.95
CA PRO A 89 -32.39 19.49 0.91
C PRO A 89 -33.86 19.27 0.55
N ASP A 90 -34.18 19.32 -0.74
CA ASP A 90 -35.52 18.99 -1.22
C ASP A 90 -35.82 17.48 -1.14
N VAL A 91 -37.05 17.10 -1.50
CA VAL A 91 -37.51 15.70 -1.43
C VAL A 91 -36.64 14.79 -2.30
N TRP A 92 -36.18 15.28 -3.46
CA TRP A 92 -35.29 14.53 -4.34
C TRP A 92 -33.93 14.31 -3.70
N ALA A 93 -33.33 15.35 -3.13
CA ALA A 93 -32.03 15.28 -2.47
C ALA A 93 -32.04 14.33 -1.25
N GLN A 94 -33.11 14.36 -0.45
CA GLN A 94 -33.29 13.42 0.66
C GLN A 94 -33.43 11.97 0.18
N ALA A 95 -34.21 11.75 -0.88
CA ALA A 95 -34.37 10.43 -1.47
C ALA A 95 -33.06 9.90 -2.08
N GLU A 96 -32.31 10.75 -2.76
CA GLU A 96 -31.03 10.39 -3.37
C GLU A 96 -29.95 10.12 -2.32
N TRP A 97 -29.89 10.92 -1.25
CA TRP A 97 -28.98 10.66 -0.13
C TRP A 97 -29.28 9.32 0.53
N ARG A 98 -30.57 9.02 0.75
CA ARG A 98 -30.99 7.71 1.27
C ARG A 98 -30.62 6.56 0.32
N ARG A 99 -30.72 6.75 -0.99
CA ARG A 99 -30.29 5.74 -1.97
C ARG A 99 -28.78 5.52 -1.92
N ALA A 100 -28.00 6.60 -1.89
CA ALA A 100 -26.54 6.54 -1.85
C ALA A 100 -26.02 5.86 -0.57
N THR A 101 -26.58 6.20 0.60
CA THR A 101 -26.23 5.58 1.88
C THR A 101 -26.58 4.09 1.93
N ASN A 102 -27.75 3.69 1.43
CA ASN A 102 -28.13 2.28 1.32
C ASN A 102 -27.23 1.49 0.35
N ALA A 103 -26.87 2.10 -0.79
CA ALA A 103 -25.95 1.51 -1.76
C ALA A 103 -24.55 1.35 -1.15
N PHE A 104 -24.05 2.36 -0.43
CA PHE A 104 -22.77 2.31 0.26
C PHE A 104 -22.77 1.23 1.35
N ALA A 105 -23.81 1.13 2.19
CA ALA A 105 -23.92 0.09 3.21
C ALA A 105 -23.89 -1.33 2.60
N THR A 106 -24.57 -1.51 1.47
CA THR A 106 -24.54 -2.78 0.72
C THR A 106 -23.15 -3.09 0.15
N ALA A 107 -22.47 -2.09 -0.41
CA ALA A 107 -21.11 -2.22 -0.91
C ALA A 107 -20.12 -2.53 0.22
N ALA A 108 -20.21 -1.83 1.34
CA ALA A 108 -19.39 -2.05 2.53
C ALA A 108 -19.54 -3.48 3.06
N LYS A 109 -20.76 -4.05 3.07
CA LYS A 109 -20.97 -5.45 3.47
C LYS A 109 -20.23 -6.42 2.55
N LYS A 110 -20.28 -6.21 1.24
CA LYS A 110 -19.55 -7.03 0.25
C LYS A 110 -18.03 -6.87 0.38
N LEU A 111 -17.55 -5.65 0.54
CA LEU A 111 -16.13 -5.34 0.76
C LEU A 111 -15.63 -5.97 2.05
N ASN A 112 -16.40 -5.92 3.13
CA ASN A 112 -16.05 -6.56 4.39
C ASN A 112 -15.92 -8.08 4.28
N GLN A 113 -16.71 -8.72 3.41
CA GLN A 113 -16.52 -10.15 3.13
C GLN A 113 -15.17 -10.39 2.45
N ARG A 114 -14.86 -9.63 1.40
CA ARG A 114 -13.56 -9.72 0.71
C ARG A 114 -12.38 -9.43 1.63
N ILE A 115 -12.50 -8.43 2.50
CA ILE A 115 -11.47 -8.09 3.49
C ILE A 115 -11.23 -9.24 4.47
N ARG A 116 -12.29 -9.94 4.91
CA ARG A 116 -12.12 -11.12 5.77
C ARG A 116 -11.40 -12.24 5.03
N ASP A 117 -11.83 -12.54 3.80
CA ASP A 117 -11.22 -13.60 2.99
C ASP A 117 -9.74 -13.29 2.71
N TYR A 118 -9.42 -12.03 2.40
CA TYR A 118 -8.06 -11.52 2.27
C TYR A 118 -7.26 -11.64 3.58
N ASN A 119 -7.82 -11.22 4.71
CA ASN A 119 -7.15 -11.30 6.02
C ASN A 119 -6.89 -12.75 6.44
N LEU A 120 -7.68 -13.73 5.99
CA LEU A 120 -7.43 -15.15 6.23
C LEU A 120 -6.25 -15.70 5.41
N GLN A 121 -6.00 -15.12 4.23
CA GLN A 121 -4.92 -15.53 3.33
C GLN A 121 -3.60 -14.81 3.61
N ALA A 122 -3.68 -13.63 4.24
CA ALA A 122 -2.51 -12.82 4.53
C ALA A 122 -1.61 -13.53 5.57
N PRO A 123 -0.29 -13.70 5.31
CA PRO A 123 0.61 -14.46 6.17
C PRO A 123 0.95 -13.75 7.50
N SER A 124 0.55 -12.48 7.67
CA SER A 124 0.85 -11.69 8.87
C SER A 124 -0.18 -10.58 9.08
N LEU A 125 -0.43 -10.28 10.36
CA LEU A 125 -1.33 -9.22 10.81
C LEU A 125 -0.98 -7.83 10.26
N THR A 126 0.29 -7.58 9.93
CA THR A 126 0.73 -6.30 9.35
C THR A 126 0.03 -6.00 8.01
N PHE A 127 -0.39 -7.04 7.29
CA PHE A 127 -1.09 -6.90 6.02
C PHE A 127 -2.60 -6.91 6.16
N HIS A 128 -3.14 -7.16 7.35
CA HIS A 128 -4.59 -7.20 7.54
C HIS A 128 -5.20 -5.83 7.34
N ARG A 129 -6.43 -5.83 6.84
CA ARG A 129 -7.24 -4.62 6.65
C ARG A 129 -8.38 -4.57 7.66
N ALA A 130 -8.64 -3.37 8.17
CA ALA A 130 -9.80 -3.11 9.01
C ALA A 130 -11.10 -3.22 8.19
N LEU A 131 -12.16 -3.68 8.84
CA LEU A 131 -13.50 -3.68 8.27
C LEU A 131 -14.05 -2.25 8.21
N ILE A 132 -14.88 -2.00 7.22
CA ILE A 132 -15.59 -0.74 7.00
C ILE A 132 -16.84 -0.74 7.90
N ASP A 133 -16.94 0.27 8.76
CA ASP A 133 -18.13 0.57 9.53
C ASP A 133 -18.99 1.57 8.74
N ALA A 134 -19.99 1.07 8.01
CA ALA A 134 -20.77 1.92 7.12
C ALA A 134 -21.53 3.03 7.86
N GLU A 135 -22.08 2.74 9.03
CA GLU A 135 -22.86 3.70 9.82
C GLU A 135 -21.98 4.84 10.31
N LYS A 136 -20.80 4.50 10.84
CA LYS A 136 -19.82 5.50 11.29
C LYS A 136 -19.34 6.40 10.16
N GLU A 137 -19.06 5.84 8.98
CA GLU A 137 -18.58 6.61 7.84
C GLU A 137 -19.66 7.50 7.22
N ILE A 138 -20.92 7.05 7.19
CA ILE A 138 -22.05 7.88 6.78
C ILE A 138 -22.28 9.02 7.78
N ALA A 139 -22.24 8.72 9.09
CA ALA A 139 -22.41 9.72 10.14
C ALA A 139 -21.31 10.79 10.14
N ARG A 140 -20.12 10.48 9.64
CA ARG A 140 -19.02 11.44 9.49
C ARG A 140 -19.29 12.52 8.43
N LEU A 141 -20.13 12.20 7.45
CA LEU A 141 -20.49 13.11 6.36
C LEU A 141 -21.75 13.93 6.68
N SER A 142 -22.60 13.45 7.58
CA SER A 142 -23.86 14.07 7.96
C SER A 142 -23.70 15.21 8.97
#